data_AF-A0A956D282-F1
#
_entry.id   AF-A0A956D282-F1
#
_cell.length_a   1.000
_cell.length_b   1.000
_cell.length_c   1.000
_cell.angle_alpha   90.00
_cell.angle_beta   90.00
_cell.angle_gamma   90.00
#
_symmetry.space_group_name_H-M   'P 1'
#
loop_
_entity.id
_entity.type
_entity.pdbx_description
1 polymer ?
#
loop_
_entity_poly.entity_id
_entity_poly.type
_entity_poly.pdbx_seq_one_letter_code
_entity_poly.pdbx_strand_id
1 'polypeptide(L)'
;MNEHELARARCLGYGLLADLLARGVTDETRAAASASPHLAGAIEGRDDEALAVELERATGWAAPPFEGAYLAADATIGGASTDALWSLFSSAGYRPDLRRADAEHLATTLRCLAFLSGAEADAVRDAHGGAIERTRALSRRLLDEHALRWVPVWAAGVRRVGLAFPAALATAVEVLLLAHRSTLPDAVPGFALPPLELDPADPETDLRAVATALVTPARSGLVVTRADLERLGRGVSVPRGFGERAQVTLNLLRSAARFEVFETLLEHLVGELEAQRAGLEDPRYAQIRSLVEPWRRRAAEMQGVLRAMRAATE
;
A
#
# COMPACT_ATOMS: atom_id res chain seq x y z
N MET A 1 -26.30 15.34 1.76
CA MET A 1 -25.91 14.57 2.95
C MET A 1 -25.37 15.56 3.98
N ASN A 2 -25.92 15.59 5.19
CA ASN A 2 -25.43 16.48 6.26
C ASN A 2 -24.16 15.89 6.93
N GLU A 3 -23.52 16.63 7.85
CA GLU A 3 -22.28 16.19 8.50
C GLU A 3 -22.44 14.89 9.29
N HIS A 4 -23.55 14.73 10.01
CA HIS A 4 -23.85 13.51 10.77
C HIS A 4 -23.98 12.28 9.86
N GLU A 5 -24.76 12.40 8.78
CA GLU A 5 -24.95 11.36 7.79
C GLU A 5 -23.63 10.99 7.11
N LEU A 6 -22.79 11.98 6.79
CA LEU A 6 -21.47 11.76 6.19
C LEU A 6 -20.52 11.02 7.15
N ALA A 7 -20.47 11.41 8.43
CA ALA A 7 -19.70 10.70 9.45
C ALA A 7 -20.19 9.25 9.64
N ARG A 8 -21.51 9.05 9.66
CA ARG A 8 -22.11 7.71 9.74
C ARG A 8 -21.81 6.86 8.51
N ALA A 9 -21.87 7.44 7.31
CA ALA A 9 -21.51 6.75 6.07
C ALA A 9 -20.03 6.34 6.08
N ARG A 10 -19.12 7.21 6.55
CA ARG A 10 -17.70 6.87 6.76
C ARG A 10 -17.52 5.72 7.74
N CYS A 11 -18.22 5.75 8.88
CA CYS A 11 -18.19 4.67 9.86
C CYS A 11 -18.53 3.31 9.24
N LEU A 12 -19.64 3.24 8.50
CA LEU A 12 -20.09 2.00 7.85
C LEU A 12 -19.15 1.56 6.73
N GLY A 13 -18.70 2.51 5.89
CA GLY A 13 -17.78 2.24 4.79
C GLY A 13 -16.44 1.69 5.26
N TYR A 14 -15.83 2.31 6.27
CA TYR A 14 -14.58 1.83 6.85
C TYR A 14 -14.75 0.47 7.53
N GLY A 15 -15.85 0.26 8.24
CA GLY A 15 -16.18 -1.03 8.86
C GLY A 15 -16.24 -2.15 7.82
N LEU A 16 -17.00 -1.94 6.73
CA LEU A 16 -17.11 -2.88 5.63
C LEU A 16 -15.75 -3.18 5.00
N LEU A 17 -14.99 -2.15 4.60
CA LEU A 17 -13.70 -2.34 3.93
C LEU A 17 -12.67 -3.02 4.85
N ALA A 18 -12.71 -2.75 6.15
CA ALA A 18 -11.88 -3.45 7.11
C ALA A 18 -12.24 -4.93 7.25
N ASP A 19 -13.53 -5.27 7.24
CA ASP A 19 -13.99 -6.65 7.28
C ASP A 19 -13.61 -7.41 6.00
N LEU A 20 -13.85 -6.80 4.83
CA LEU A 20 -13.47 -7.38 3.54
C LEU A 20 -11.96 -7.60 3.43
N LEU A 21 -11.14 -6.66 3.88
CA LEU A 21 -9.69 -6.79 3.81
C LEU A 21 -9.15 -7.86 4.79
N ALA A 22 -9.77 -8.03 5.95
CA ALA A 22 -9.32 -9.00 6.95
C ALA A 22 -9.82 -10.43 6.70
N ARG A 23 -11.01 -10.59 6.10
CA ARG A 23 -11.70 -11.90 6.02
C ARG A 23 -12.20 -12.27 4.63
N GLY A 24 -12.09 -11.39 3.64
CA GLY A 24 -12.77 -11.55 2.36
C GLY A 24 -14.27 -11.28 2.44
N VAL A 25 -14.98 -11.66 1.39
CA VAL A 25 -16.45 -11.59 1.37
C VAL A 25 -17.00 -12.75 2.20
N THR A 26 -17.95 -12.42 3.07
CA THR A 26 -18.70 -13.36 3.91
C THR A 26 -20.19 -13.08 3.82
N ASP A 27 -21.02 -13.99 4.30
CA ASP A 27 -22.48 -13.82 4.37
C ASP A 27 -22.87 -12.46 4.99
N GLU A 28 -22.17 -12.00 6.03
CA GLU A 28 -22.47 -10.73 6.70
C GLU A 28 -22.09 -9.49 5.88
N THR A 29 -21.06 -9.58 5.04
CA THR A 29 -20.53 -8.43 4.27
C THR A 29 -21.06 -8.38 2.85
N ARG A 30 -21.54 -9.51 2.31
CA ARG A 30 -21.93 -9.67 0.91
C ARG A 30 -22.98 -8.67 0.47
N ALA A 31 -24.07 -8.51 1.22
CA ALA A 31 -25.13 -7.57 0.85
C ALA A 31 -24.60 -6.12 0.76
N ALA A 32 -23.78 -5.71 1.72
CA ALA A 32 -23.18 -4.37 1.74
C ALA A 32 -22.13 -4.18 0.63
N ALA A 33 -21.33 -5.21 0.35
CA ALA A 33 -20.37 -5.20 -0.75
C ALA A 33 -21.07 -5.13 -2.11
N SER A 34 -22.18 -5.86 -2.30
CA SER A 34 -22.99 -5.81 -3.52
C SER A 34 -23.69 -4.46 -3.73
N ALA A 35 -23.95 -3.71 -2.65
CA ALA A 35 -24.50 -2.36 -2.74
C ALA A 35 -23.44 -1.29 -3.04
N SER A 36 -22.15 -1.63 -2.95
CA SER A 36 -21.06 -0.69 -3.22
C SER A 36 -20.79 -0.56 -4.73
N PRO A 37 -20.82 0.66 -5.30
CA PRO A 37 -20.57 0.87 -6.72
C PRO A 37 -19.14 0.50 -7.14
N HIS A 38 -18.20 0.45 -6.19
CA HIS A 38 -16.82 0.04 -6.46
C HIS A 38 -16.62 -1.48 -6.43
N LEU A 39 -17.48 -2.23 -5.73
CA LEU A 39 -17.26 -3.66 -5.46
C LEU A 39 -18.25 -4.56 -6.21
N ALA A 40 -19.48 -4.10 -6.45
CA ALA A 40 -20.58 -4.92 -6.95
C ALA A 40 -20.20 -5.76 -8.17
N GLY A 41 -19.70 -5.11 -9.23
CA GLY A 41 -19.32 -5.81 -10.46
C GLY A 41 -18.15 -6.78 -10.30
N ALA A 42 -17.31 -6.60 -9.28
CA ALA A 42 -16.17 -7.49 -9.05
C ALA A 42 -16.54 -8.76 -8.25
N ILE A 43 -17.72 -8.79 -7.62
CA ILE A 43 -18.20 -9.91 -6.78
C ILE A 43 -19.49 -10.55 -7.31
N GLU A 44 -20.15 -9.95 -8.31
CA GLU A 44 -21.43 -10.40 -8.85
C GLU A 44 -21.35 -11.85 -9.37
N GLY A 45 -22.25 -12.70 -8.86
CA GLY A 45 -22.32 -14.12 -9.25
C GLY A 45 -21.10 -14.95 -8.86
N ARG A 46 -20.17 -14.39 -8.07
CA ARG A 46 -18.93 -15.06 -7.67
C ARG A 46 -19.06 -15.68 -6.28
N ASP A 47 -18.47 -16.87 -6.15
CA ASP A 47 -18.36 -17.60 -4.90
C ASP A 47 -17.38 -16.94 -3.90
N ASP A 48 -17.71 -17.00 -2.60
CA ASP A 48 -16.93 -16.36 -1.53
C ASP A 48 -15.54 -16.95 -1.35
N GLU A 49 -15.39 -18.28 -1.48
CA GLU A 49 -14.10 -18.95 -1.35
C GLU A 49 -13.17 -18.54 -2.49
N ALA A 50 -13.69 -18.48 -3.72
CA ALA A 50 -12.93 -17.99 -4.87
C ALA A 50 -12.44 -16.55 -4.67
N LEU A 51 -13.29 -15.66 -4.12
CA LEU A 51 -12.92 -14.27 -3.82
C LEU A 51 -11.88 -14.18 -2.71
N ALA A 52 -11.97 -15.02 -1.67
CA ALA A 52 -10.99 -15.10 -0.60
C ALA A 52 -9.61 -15.54 -1.12
N VAL A 53 -9.56 -16.53 -2.03
CA VAL A 53 -8.31 -16.95 -2.69
C VAL A 53 -7.68 -15.82 -3.50
N GLU A 54 -8.49 -15.03 -4.21
CA GLU A 54 -7.98 -13.86 -4.94
C GLU A 54 -7.41 -12.81 -4.00
N LEU A 55 -8.12 -12.54 -2.90
CA LEU A 55 -7.66 -11.59 -1.89
C LEU A 55 -6.34 -12.04 -1.27
N GLU A 56 -6.22 -13.31 -0.92
CA GLU A 56 -4.98 -13.88 -0.37
C GLU A 56 -3.83 -13.76 -1.38
N ARG A 57 -4.05 -14.12 -2.65
CA ARG A 57 -3.03 -13.94 -3.70
C ARG A 57 -2.56 -12.49 -3.83
N ALA A 58 -3.48 -11.54 -3.76
CA ALA A 58 -3.16 -10.13 -3.93
C ALA A 58 -2.52 -9.50 -2.68
N THR A 59 -2.99 -9.87 -1.49
CA THR A 59 -2.61 -9.21 -0.23
C THR A 59 -1.64 -10.05 0.58
N GLY A 60 -1.84 -11.36 0.75
CA GLY A 60 -0.89 -12.21 1.48
C GLY A 60 0.44 -12.41 0.73
N TRP A 61 0.39 -12.53 -0.60
CA TRP A 61 1.55 -13.00 -1.39
C TRP A 61 2.22 -11.90 -2.20
N ALA A 62 1.42 -10.98 -2.76
CA ALA A 62 1.91 -9.94 -3.65
C ALA A 62 2.16 -8.62 -2.92
N ALA A 63 1.14 -8.03 -2.28
CA ALA A 63 1.19 -6.72 -1.64
C ALA A 63 0.63 -6.80 -0.19
N PRO A 64 1.47 -7.20 0.80
CA PRO A 64 1.07 -7.32 2.20
C PRO A 64 0.48 -6.01 2.71
N PRO A 65 -0.71 -5.98 3.34
CA PRO A 65 -1.38 -4.75 3.76
C PRO A 65 -0.90 -4.30 5.16
N PHE A 66 0.41 -4.25 5.38
CA PHE A 66 1.02 -3.85 6.66
C PHE A 66 1.90 -2.61 6.45
N GLU A 67 1.78 -1.62 7.33
CA GLU A 67 2.54 -0.36 7.22
C GLU A 67 4.06 -0.58 7.12
N GLY A 68 4.63 -1.37 8.03
CA GLY A 68 6.07 -1.65 8.09
C GLY A 68 6.62 -2.28 6.81
N ALA A 69 5.82 -3.06 6.07
CA ALA A 69 6.23 -3.63 4.78
C ALA A 69 6.54 -2.56 3.71
N TYR A 70 6.05 -1.33 3.89
CA TYR A 70 6.28 -0.21 2.96
C TYR A 70 7.21 0.85 3.53
N LEU A 71 7.04 1.22 4.80
CA LEU A 71 7.73 2.38 5.37
C LEU A 71 9.04 2.02 6.07
N ALA A 72 9.21 0.78 6.56
CA ALA A 72 10.43 0.38 7.24
C ALA A 72 11.59 0.22 6.26
N ALA A 73 12.79 0.60 6.69
CA ALA A 73 14.00 0.54 5.87
C ALA A 73 14.39 -0.89 5.47
N ASP A 74 13.94 -1.90 6.22
CA ASP A 74 14.16 -3.33 5.99
C ASP A 74 12.86 -4.09 5.68
N ALA A 75 11.75 -3.36 5.48
CA ALA A 75 10.40 -3.90 5.31
C ALA A 75 9.93 -4.83 6.45
N THR A 76 10.46 -4.67 7.66
CA THR A 76 9.98 -5.40 8.83
C THR A 76 8.69 -4.82 9.40
N ILE A 77 7.84 -5.68 9.95
CA ILE A 77 6.63 -5.31 10.70
C ILE A 77 7.02 -5.30 12.18
N GLY A 78 6.69 -4.22 12.90
CA GLY A 78 7.12 -4.03 14.27
C GLY A 78 7.84 -2.70 14.52
N GLY A 79 8.10 -2.43 15.81
CA GLY A 79 8.95 -1.33 16.24
C GLY A 79 8.24 0.02 16.26
N ALA A 80 8.94 1.07 15.81
CA ALA A 80 8.51 2.45 16.02
C ALA A 80 7.16 2.79 15.36
N SER A 81 6.86 2.22 14.18
CA SER A 81 5.56 2.40 13.53
C SER A 81 4.43 1.77 14.34
N THR A 82 4.63 0.55 14.86
CA THR A 82 3.65 -0.11 15.74
C THR A 82 3.41 0.70 17.01
N ASP A 83 4.48 1.20 17.65
CA ASP A 83 4.38 1.98 18.89
C ASP A 83 3.62 3.30 18.67
N ALA A 84 3.87 3.97 17.54
CA ALA A 84 3.14 5.17 17.15
C ALA A 84 1.65 4.89 16.92
N LEU A 85 1.31 3.79 16.25
CA LEU A 85 -0.07 3.33 16.07
C LEU A 85 -0.75 3.04 17.42
N TRP A 86 -0.09 2.32 18.33
CA TRP A 86 -0.64 2.05 19.66
C TRP A 86 -0.89 3.32 20.47
N SER A 87 0.02 4.29 20.37
CA SER A 87 -0.16 5.61 21.00
C SER A 87 -1.41 6.33 20.45
N LEU A 88 -1.64 6.26 19.14
CA LEU A 88 -2.84 6.81 18.50
C LEU A 88 -4.11 6.06 18.88
N PHE A 89 -4.09 4.72 18.91
CA PHE A 89 -5.23 3.92 19.36
C PHE A 89 -5.61 4.26 20.80
N SER A 90 -4.61 4.36 21.68
CA SER A 90 -4.81 4.77 23.06
C SER A 90 -5.41 6.18 23.16
N SER A 91 -4.88 7.13 22.40
CA SER A 91 -5.38 8.52 22.34
C SER A 91 -6.82 8.61 21.82
N ALA A 92 -7.21 7.69 20.94
CA ALA A 92 -8.57 7.56 20.45
C ALA A 92 -9.51 6.84 21.43
N GLY A 93 -8.99 6.17 22.46
CA GLY A 93 -9.78 5.25 23.28
C GLY A 93 -10.18 3.98 22.53
N TYR A 94 -9.51 3.67 21.43
CA TYR A 94 -9.74 2.50 20.60
C TYR A 94 -8.87 1.33 21.08
N ARG A 95 -9.44 0.12 21.11
CA ARG A 95 -8.72 -1.12 21.41
C ARG A 95 -8.89 -2.09 20.23
N PRO A 96 -7.82 -2.36 19.45
CA PRO A 96 -7.91 -3.28 18.33
C PRO A 96 -8.15 -4.73 18.81
N ASP A 97 -8.95 -5.48 18.05
CA ASP A 97 -9.11 -6.92 18.25
C ASP A 97 -8.02 -7.67 17.46
N LEU A 98 -6.89 -7.93 18.13
CA LEU A 98 -5.71 -8.54 17.51
C LEU A 98 -5.92 -9.99 17.05
N ARG A 99 -7.05 -10.61 17.43
CA ARG A 99 -7.44 -11.94 16.90
C ARG A 99 -7.88 -11.87 15.44
N ARG A 100 -8.24 -10.67 14.95
CA ARG A 100 -8.73 -10.44 13.59
C ARG A 100 -7.63 -9.95 12.65
N ALA A 101 -6.74 -9.10 13.13
CA ALA A 101 -5.65 -8.54 12.35
C ALA A 101 -4.59 -7.92 13.29
N ASP A 102 -3.34 -7.86 12.83
CA ASP A 102 -2.25 -7.18 13.54
C ASP A 102 -2.50 -5.67 13.70
N ALA A 103 -1.80 -5.02 14.63
CA ALA A 103 -1.87 -3.57 14.84
C ALA A 103 -1.51 -2.77 13.57
N GLU A 104 -0.50 -3.19 12.81
CA GLU A 104 -0.06 -2.51 11.59
C GLU A 104 -0.85 -2.88 10.33
N HIS A 105 -1.74 -3.87 10.43
CA HIS A 105 -2.56 -4.28 9.32
C HIS A 105 -3.55 -3.17 8.95
N LEU A 106 -3.69 -2.85 7.67
CA LEU A 106 -4.55 -1.77 7.18
C LEU A 106 -6.01 -1.92 7.66
N ALA A 107 -6.52 -3.15 7.76
CA ALA A 107 -7.86 -3.39 8.31
C ALA A 107 -8.02 -2.83 9.74
N THR A 108 -6.97 -2.88 10.58
CA THR A 108 -7.00 -2.32 11.94
C THR A 108 -7.06 -0.79 11.90
N THR A 109 -6.26 -0.15 11.04
CA THR A 109 -6.32 1.29 10.77
C THR A 109 -7.71 1.71 10.27
N LEU A 110 -8.29 0.97 9.33
CA LEU A 110 -9.64 1.22 8.83
C LEU A 110 -10.70 1.04 9.94
N ARG A 111 -10.60 0.03 10.82
CA ARG A 111 -11.51 -0.11 11.97
C ARG A 111 -11.39 1.05 12.95
N CYS A 112 -10.19 1.57 13.20
CA CYS A 112 -10.00 2.74 14.04
C CYS A 112 -10.64 3.99 13.39
N LEU A 113 -10.49 4.18 12.07
CA LEU A 113 -11.20 5.24 11.34
C LEU A 113 -12.72 5.07 11.38
N ALA A 114 -13.23 3.84 11.33
CA ALA A 114 -14.66 3.56 11.50
C ALA A 114 -15.13 4.01 12.89
N PHE A 115 -14.40 3.62 13.94
CA PHE A 115 -14.66 4.01 15.33
C PHE A 115 -14.67 5.53 15.51
N LEU A 116 -13.64 6.23 15.02
CA LEU A 116 -13.55 7.69 15.09
C LEU A 116 -14.68 8.38 14.32
N SER A 117 -15.07 7.84 13.16
CA SER A 117 -16.18 8.38 12.36
C SER A 117 -17.54 8.19 13.05
N GLY A 118 -17.74 7.06 13.75
CA GLY A 118 -18.92 6.84 14.58
C GLY A 118 -19.00 7.84 15.74
N ALA A 119 -17.88 8.03 16.45
CA ALA A 119 -17.78 9.02 17.51
C ALA A 119 -18.00 10.46 17.01
N GLU A 120 -17.50 10.80 15.82
CA GLU A 120 -17.80 12.08 15.18
C GLU A 120 -19.31 12.22 14.88
N ALA A 121 -19.96 11.18 14.35
CA ALA A 121 -21.38 11.21 14.06
C ALA A 121 -22.21 11.48 15.31
N ASP A 122 -21.91 10.81 16.42
CA ASP A 122 -22.57 11.04 17.71
C ASP A 122 -22.30 12.47 18.23
N ALA A 123 -21.05 12.94 18.17
CA ALA A 123 -20.69 14.29 18.60
C ALA A 123 -21.40 15.39 17.79
N VAL A 124 -21.56 15.20 16.47
CA VAL A 124 -22.32 16.11 15.60
C VAL A 124 -23.80 16.12 15.97
N ARG A 125 -24.41 14.94 16.19
CA ARG A 125 -25.82 14.83 16.60
C ARG A 125 -26.08 15.57 17.91
N ASP A 126 -25.14 15.45 18.85
CA ASP A 126 -25.28 15.99 20.20
C ASP A 126 -24.70 17.42 20.32
N ALA A 127 -24.31 18.04 19.19
CA ALA A 127 -23.73 19.39 19.08
C ALA A 127 -22.51 19.65 19.99
N HIS A 128 -21.67 18.63 20.20
CA HIS A 128 -20.52 18.72 21.10
C HIS A 128 -19.23 19.08 20.34
N GLY A 129 -19.04 20.39 20.08
CA GLY A 129 -17.94 20.92 19.25
C GLY A 129 -16.54 20.41 19.61
N GLY A 130 -16.19 20.37 20.90
CA GLY A 130 -14.87 19.88 21.33
C GLY A 130 -14.61 18.41 21.02
N ALA A 131 -15.64 17.56 21.00
CA ALA A 131 -15.47 16.17 20.56
C ALA A 131 -15.35 16.06 19.04
N ILE A 132 -16.07 16.88 18.27
CA ILE A 132 -15.95 16.95 16.81
C ILE A 132 -14.51 17.33 16.42
N GLU A 133 -13.95 18.36 17.04
CA GLU A 133 -12.57 18.79 16.81
C GLU A 133 -11.57 17.67 17.14
N ARG A 134 -11.75 17.01 18.29
CA ARG A 134 -10.87 15.92 18.74
C ARG A 134 -10.91 14.71 17.80
N THR A 135 -12.09 14.24 17.40
CA THR A 135 -12.21 13.07 16.50
C THR A 135 -11.67 13.38 15.11
N ARG A 136 -11.87 14.61 14.60
CA ARG A 136 -11.29 15.07 13.34
C ARG A 136 -9.76 15.17 13.40
N ALA A 137 -9.21 15.69 14.50
CA ALA A 137 -7.76 15.77 14.69
C ALA A 137 -7.11 14.37 14.72
N LEU A 138 -7.69 13.42 15.47
CA LEU A 138 -7.22 12.04 15.51
C LEU A 138 -7.36 11.34 14.16
N SER A 139 -8.49 11.54 13.47
CA SER A 139 -8.71 10.99 12.12
C SER A 139 -7.66 11.50 11.14
N ARG A 140 -7.33 12.81 11.20
CA ARG A 140 -6.29 13.39 10.35
C ARG A 140 -4.94 12.76 10.60
N ARG A 141 -4.53 12.62 11.86
CA ARG A 141 -3.27 11.96 12.21
C ARG A 141 -3.22 10.55 11.69
N LEU A 142 -4.27 9.76 11.90
CA LEU A 142 -4.31 8.38 11.42
C LEU A 142 -4.27 8.28 9.88
N LEU A 143 -4.96 9.18 9.17
CA LEU A 143 -4.91 9.27 7.71
C LEU A 143 -3.52 9.67 7.20
N ASP A 144 -2.97 10.76 7.71
CA ASP A 144 -1.75 11.41 7.21
C ASP A 144 -0.48 10.68 7.67
N GLU A 145 -0.52 10.01 8.83
CA GLU A 145 0.63 9.31 9.42
C GLU A 145 0.66 7.82 9.09
N HIS A 146 -0.50 7.14 9.00
CA HIS A 146 -0.57 5.66 9.01
C HIS A 146 -1.42 5.03 7.90
N ALA A 147 -2.01 5.81 7.00
CA ALA A 147 -2.71 5.29 5.84
C ALA A 147 -2.16 5.88 4.53
N LEU A 148 -2.34 7.17 4.30
CA LEU A 148 -2.08 7.82 3.02
C LEU A 148 -0.58 7.92 2.68
N ARG A 149 0.32 7.69 3.64
CA ARG A 149 1.77 7.58 3.39
C ARG A 149 2.15 6.38 2.52
N TRP A 150 1.37 5.32 2.52
CA TRP A 150 1.78 4.06 1.87
C TRP A 150 0.65 3.35 1.11
N VAL A 151 -0.62 3.60 1.45
CA VAL A 151 -1.78 3.01 0.75
C VAL A 151 -1.77 3.25 -0.77
N PRO A 152 -1.41 4.43 -1.32
CA PRO A 152 -1.32 4.62 -2.77
C PRO A 152 -0.37 3.62 -3.46
N VAL A 153 0.73 3.28 -2.78
CA VAL A 153 1.76 2.36 -3.27
C VAL A 153 1.31 0.90 -3.09
N TRP A 154 0.71 0.56 -1.95
CA TRP A 154 0.07 -0.74 -1.74
C TRP A 154 -1.01 -1.02 -2.80
N ALA A 155 -1.91 -0.06 -3.03
CA ALA A 155 -3.02 -0.23 -3.96
C ALA A 155 -2.54 -0.37 -5.41
N ALA A 156 -1.46 0.32 -5.80
CA ALA A 156 -0.80 0.08 -7.09
C ALA A 156 -0.27 -1.37 -7.18
N GLY A 157 0.38 -1.86 -6.12
CA GLY A 157 0.83 -3.26 -6.02
C GLY A 157 -0.31 -4.26 -6.14
N VAL A 158 -1.42 -4.05 -5.44
CA VAL A 158 -2.62 -4.91 -5.51
C VAL A 158 -3.22 -4.92 -6.93
N ARG A 159 -3.37 -3.75 -7.56
CA ARG A 159 -3.92 -3.65 -8.92
C ARG A 159 -3.04 -4.36 -9.97
N ARG A 160 -1.72 -4.30 -9.81
CA ARG A 160 -0.78 -4.99 -10.74
C ARG A 160 -0.97 -6.51 -10.79
N VAL A 161 -1.53 -7.11 -9.74
CA VAL A 161 -1.83 -8.55 -9.74
C VAL A 161 -2.88 -8.91 -10.80
N GLY A 162 -3.73 -7.95 -11.21
CA GLY A 162 -4.69 -8.14 -12.29
C GLY A 162 -5.97 -8.90 -11.90
N LEU A 163 -6.23 -9.05 -10.59
CA LEU A 163 -7.45 -9.70 -10.08
C LEU A 163 -8.53 -8.65 -9.79
N ALA A 164 -9.74 -8.89 -10.29
CA ALA A 164 -10.82 -7.90 -10.29
C ALA A 164 -11.25 -7.49 -8.88
N PHE A 165 -11.51 -8.45 -7.98
CA PHE A 165 -11.98 -8.14 -6.63
C PHE A 165 -10.95 -7.41 -5.76
N PRO A 166 -9.69 -7.86 -5.66
CA PRO A 166 -8.67 -7.11 -4.91
C PRO A 166 -8.42 -5.70 -5.47
N ALA A 167 -8.41 -5.54 -6.79
CA ALA A 167 -8.25 -4.23 -7.43
C ALA A 167 -9.42 -3.27 -7.10
N ALA A 168 -10.65 -3.78 -7.13
CA ALA A 168 -11.85 -3.07 -6.73
C ALA A 168 -11.81 -2.67 -5.24
N LEU A 169 -11.39 -3.58 -4.36
CA LEU A 169 -11.23 -3.33 -2.93
C LEU A 169 -10.18 -2.25 -2.66
N ALA A 170 -9.00 -2.34 -3.27
CA ALA A 170 -7.95 -1.33 -3.13
C ALA A 170 -8.43 0.05 -3.60
N THR A 171 -9.19 0.10 -4.68
CA THR A 171 -9.80 1.34 -5.20
C THR A 171 -10.82 1.91 -4.21
N ALA A 172 -11.71 1.09 -3.66
CA ALA A 172 -12.69 1.53 -2.67
C ALA A 172 -12.03 2.09 -1.40
N VAL A 173 -10.94 1.45 -0.94
CA VAL A 173 -10.13 1.94 0.20
C VAL A 173 -9.52 3.31 -0.11
N GLU A 174 -8.83 3.46 -1.24
CA GLU A 174 -8.24 4.75 -1.63
C GLU A 174 -9.29 5.85 -1.75
N VAL A 175 -10.41 5.58 -2.44
CA VAL A 175 -11.49 6.56 -2.63
C VAL A 175 -12.01 7.04 -1.28
N LEU A 176 -12.29 6.13 -0.35
CA LEU A 176 -12.83 6.51 0.96
C LEU A 176 -11.80 7.30 1.80
N LEU A 177 -10.54 6.89 1.80
CA LEU A 177 -9.47 7.61 2.53
C LEU A 177 -9.24 9.02 1.97
N LEU A 178 -9.16 9.15 0.64
CA LEU A 178 -8.98 10.43 -0.04
C LEU A 178 -10.20 11.34 0.15
N ALA A 179 -11.41 10.80 0.05
CA ALA A 179 -12.63 11.55 0.29
C ALA A 179 -12.70 12.04 1.74
N HIS A 180 -12.42 11.17 2.72
CA HIS A 180 -12.37 11.58 4.11
C HIS A 180 -11.32 12.66 4.35
N ARG A 181 -10.10 12.49 3.82
CA ARG A 181 -9.05 13.49 4.01
C ARG A 181 -9.40 14.87 3.43
N SER A 182 -10.14 14.90 2.32
CA SER A 182 -10.59 16.15 1.67
C SER A 182 -11.56 16.97 2.53
N THR A 183 -12.24 16.32 3.49
CA THR A 183 -13.20 16.98 4.40
C THR A 183 -12.54 17.56 5.65
N LEU A 184 -11.28 17.21 5.91
CA LEU A 184 -10.57 17.64 7.10
C LEU A 184 -9.76 18.91 6.81
N PRO A 185 -9.74 19.89 7.74
CA PRO A 185 -8.95 21.09 7.56
C PRO A 185 -7.45 20.79 7.64
N ASP A 186 -6.65 21.81 7.34
CA ASP A 186 -5.18 21.83 7.36
C ASP A 186 -4.50 21.06 6.23
N ALA A 187 -3.32 21.55 5.85
CA ALA A 187 -2.49 20.97 4.81
C ALA A 187 -1.97 19.59 5.22
N VAL A 188 -1.79 18.71 4.23
CA VAL A 188 -1.22 17.37 4.43
C VAL A 188 0.30 17.51 4.64
N PRO A 189 0.84 17.12 5.81
CA PRO A 189 2.27 17.21 6.06
C PRO A 189 3.04 16.29 5.11
N GLY A 190 4.22 16.72 4.65
CA GLY A 190 5.12 15.83 3.92
C GLY A 190 5.78 14.80 4.83
N PHE A 191 6.41 13.79 4.23
CA PHE A 191 7.30 12.87 4.93
C PHE A 191 8.51 12.52 4.06
N ALA A 192 9.45 11.75 4.64
CA ALA A 192 10.62 11.25 3.93
C ALA A 192 10.71 9.73 4.06
N LEU A 193 11.12 9.06 2.98
CA LEU A 193 11.51 7.66 3.01
C LEU A 193 12.95 7.51 3.53
N PRO A 194 13.32 6.37 4.15
CA PRO A 194 14.71 6.07 4.51
C PRO A 194 15.64 6.21 3.30
N PRO A 195 16.89 6.66 3.43
CA PRO A 195 17.79 6.91 2.29
C PRO A 195 18.00 5.66 1.41
N LEU A 196 18.23 5.88 0.11
CA LEU A 196 18.70 4.84 -0.81
C LEU A 196 20.21 4.66 -0.55
N GLU A 197 20.56 3.67 0.26
CA GLU A 197 21.96 3.33 0.59
C GLU A 197 22.63 2.54 -0.55
N LEU A 198 22.56 3.05 -1.78
CA LEU A 198 23.24 2.52 -2.96
C LEU A 198 23.92 3.68 -3.69
N ASP A 199 25.21 3.55 -3.96
CA ASP A 199 25.93 4.50 -4.81
C ASP A 199 25.85 4.03 -6.28
N PRO A 200 25.11 4.73 -7.16
CA PRO A 200 25.01 4.36 -8.57
C PRO A 200 26.35 4.41 -9.31
N ALA A 201 27.35 5.14 -8.80
CA ALA A 201 28.66 5.31 -9.43
C ALA A 201 29.71 4.31 -8.89
N ASP A 202 29.38 3.53 -7.86
CA ASP A 202 30.32 2.56 -7.30
C ASP A 202 30.31 1.26 -8.12
N PRO A 203 31.39 0.93 -8.85
CA PRO A 203 31.49 -0.31 -9.61
C PRO A 203 31.53 -1.56 -8.71
N GLU A 204 31.78 -1.41 -7.41
CA GLU A 204 31.71 -2.49 -6.42
C GLU A 204 30.32 -2.67 -5.81
N THR A 205 29.29 -1.94 -6.31
CA THR A 205 27.91 -2.09 -5.84
C THR A 205 27.46 -3.55 -5.93
N ASP A 206 27.29 -4.18 -4.77
CA ASP A 206 26.93 -5.59 -4.66
C ASP A 206 25.52 -5.83 -5.25
N LEU A 207 25.41 -6.76 -6.21
CA LEU A 207 24.13 -7.20 -6.77
C LEU A 207 23.15 -7.66 -5.68
N ARG A 208 23.63 -8.18 -4.54
CA ARG A 208 22.77 -8.50 -3.40
C ARG A 208 22.19 -7.25 -2.76
N ALA A 209 22.96 -6.17 -2.61
CA ALA A 209 22.46 -4.90 -2.09
C ALA A 209 21.39 -4.31 -3.03
N VAL A 210 21.63 -4.36 -4.34
CA VAL A 210 20.64 -3.96 -5.37
C VAL A 210 19.38 -4.82 -5.29
N ALA A 211 19.52 -6.14 -5.23
CA ALA A 211 18.38 -7.07 -5.14
C ALA A 211 17.53 -6.81 -3.88
N THR A 212 18.18 -6.59 -2.73
CA THR A 212 17.50 -6.25 -1.48
C THR A 212 16.78 -4.91 -1.60
N ALA A 213 17.45 -3.87 -2.12
CA ALA A 213 16.82 -2.55 -2.30
C ALA A 213 15.61 -2.61 -3.24
N LEU A 214 15.69 -3.36 -4.35
CA LEU A 214 14.58 -3.54 -5.30
C LEU A 214 13.32 -4.09 -4.64
N VAL A 215 13.45 -5.08 -3.75
CA VAL A 215 12.30 -5.75 -3.11
C VAL A 215 11.82 -5.06 -1.82
N THR A 216 12.51 -4.01 -1.37
CA THR A 216 12.12 -3.19 -0.22
C THR A 216 11.47 -1.90 -0.72
N PRO A 217 10.14 -1.73 -0.60
CA PRO A 217 9.44 -0.59 -1.20
C PRO A 217 10.00 0.76 -0.75
N ALA A 218 10.31 0.92 0.55
CA ALA A 218 10.91 2.14 1.09
C ALA A 218 12.22 2.52 0.37
N ARG A 219 12.99 1.52 -0.10
CA ARG A 219 14.27 1.67 -0.78
C ARG A 219 14.15 1.77 -2.29
N SER A 220 13.20 1.11 -2.95
CA SER A 220 13.10 1.17 -4.43
C SER A 220 12.05 2.14 -4.95
N GLY A 221 11.08 2.53 -4.12
CA GLY A 221 9.88 3.22 -4.57
C GLY A 221 8.91 2.28 -5.31
N LEU A 222 9.20 0.98 -5.37
CA LEU A 222 8.48 -0.03 -6.14
C LEU A 222 8.00 -1.16 -5.23
N VAL A 223 6.77 -1.63 -5.46
CA VAL A 223 6.27 -2.86 -4.84
C VAL A 223 6.51 -4.03 -5.79
N VAL A 224 7.62 -4.72 -5.61
CA VAL A 224 7.97 -5.89 -6.43
C VAL A 224 7.27 -7.13 -5.89
N THR A 225 6.31 -7.65 -6.65
CA THR A 225 5.61 -8.89 -6.30
C THR A 225 6.34 -10.11 -6.87
N ARG A 226 6.02 -11.32 -6.37
CA ARG A 226 6.53 -12.55 -7.00
C ARG A 226 6.07 -12.71 -8.45
N ALA A 227 4.85 -12.27 -8.77
CA ALA A 227 4.31 -12.30 -10.12
C ALA A 227 5.10 -11.38 -11.07
N ASP A 228 5.57 -10.22 -10.57
CA ASP A 228 6.45 -9.33 -11.33
C ASP A 228 7.78 -10.02 -11.65
N LEU A 229 8.42 -10.65 -10.65
CA LEU A 229 9.66 -11.39 -10.86
C LEU A 229 9.49 -12.56 -11.84
N GLU A 230 8.34 -13.23 -11.82
CA GLU A 230 7.99 -14.29 -12.78
C GLU A 230 7.79 -13.76 -14.20
N ARG A 231 7.14 -12.60 -14.34
CA ARG A 231 6.93 -11.95 -15.63
C ARG A 231 8.25 -11.44 -16.20
N LEU A 232 9.07 -10.80 -15.38
CA LEU A 232 10.41 -10.32 -15.76
C LEU A 232 11.31 -11.48 -16.22
N GLY A 233 11.40 -12.55 -15.43
CA GLY A 233 12.20 -13.73 -15.77
C GLY A 233 11.75 -14.41 -17.07
N ARG A 234 10.42 -14.56 -17.27
CA ARG A 234 9.87 -15.06 -18.54
C ARG A 234 10.17 -14.13 -19.71
N GLY A 235 10.09 -12.82 -19.50
CA GLY A 235 10.36 -11.81 -20.54
C GLY A 235 11.79 -11.85 -21.10
N VAL A 236 12.75 -12.29 -20.29
CA VAL A 236 14.15 -12.47 -20.73
C VAL A 236 14.58 -13.95 -20.84
N SER A 237 13.64 -14.89 -20.75
CA SER A 237 13.87 -16.33 -20.84
C SER A 237 14.92 -16.90 -19.88
N VAL A 238 15.00 -16.41 -18.64
CA VAL A 238 15.95 -16.90 -17.62
C VAL A 238 15.26 -17.54 -16.40
N PRO A 239 15.89 -18.54 -15.77
CA PRO A 239 15.38 -19.10 -14.52
C PRO A 239 15.57 -18.11 -13.37
N ARG A 240 14.48 -17.88 -12.63
CA ARG A 240 14.44 -17.02 -11.42
C ARG A 240 14.90 -17.73 -10.13
N GLY A 241 14.90 -19.06 -10.11
CA GLY A 241 15.14 -19.87 -8.90
C GLY A 241 13.97 -19.88 -7.90
N PHE A 242 14.25 -20.28 -6.66
CA PHE A 242 13.28 -20.42 -5.56
C PHE A 242 13.78 -19.68 -4.31
N GLY A 243 12.86 -19.34 -3.40
CA GLY A 243 13.18 -18.76 -2.09
C GLY A 243 12.44 -17.45 -1.78
N GLU A 244 13.02 -16.68 -0.87
CA GLU A 244 12.56 -15.34 -0.51
C GLU A 244 12.74 -14.35 -1.67
N ARG A 245 11.97 -13.26 -1.68
CA ARG A 245 11.94 -12.30 -2.81
C ARG A 245 13.32 -11.72 -3.12
N ALA A 246 14.11 -11.37 -2.10
CA ALA A 246 15.46 -10.85 -2.30
C ALA A 246 16.38 -11.88 -2.98
N GLN A 247 16.33 -13.14 -2.55
CA GLN A 247 17.12 -14.21 -3.14
C GLN A 247 16.68 -14.52 -4.59
N VAL A 248 15.38 -14.54 -4.86
CA VAL A 248 14.85 -14.73 -6.22
C VAL A 248 15.28 -13.57 -7.13
N THR A 249 15.26 -12.34 -6.64
CA THR A 249 15.71 -11.16 -7.41
C THR A 249 17.21 -11.21 -7.68
N LEU A 250 18.02 -11.58 -6.69
CA LEU A 250 19.46 -11.78 -6.86
C LEU A 250 19.77 -12.88 -7.88
N ASN A 251 19.06 -14.00 -7.80
CA ASN A 251 19.21 -15.10 -8.77
C ASN A 251 18.82 -14.65 -10.18
N LEU A 252 17.75 -13.88 -10.31
CA LEU A 252 17.31 -13.32 -11.59
C LEU A 252 18.38 -12.41 -12.20
N LEU A 253 18.96 -11.48 -11.42
CA LEU A 253 20.04 -10.60 -11.87
C LEU A 253 21.28 -11.40 -12.31
N ARG A 254 21.70 -12.40 -11.51
CA ARG A 254 22.85 -13.26 -11.83
C ARG A 254 22.61 -14.12 -13.06
N SER A 255 21.41 -14.69 -13.20
CA SER A 255 21.03 -15.46 -14.38
C SER A 255 21.07 -14.58 -15.62
N ALA A 256 20.52 -13.36 -15.56
CA ALA A 256 20.53 -12.44 -16.70
C ALA A 256 21.95 -12.06 -17.14
N ALA A 257 22.87 -11.83 -16.18
CA ALA A 257 24.29 -11.64 -16.49
C ALA A 257 24.92 -12.87 -17.15
N ARG A 258 24.66 -14.07 -16.62
CA ARG A 258 25.18 -15.33 -17.18
C ARG A 258 24.68 -15.64 -18.59
N PHE A 259 23.45 -15.26 -18.91
CA PHE A 259 22.82 -15.50 -20.21
C PHE A 259 22.90 -14.29 -21.15
N GLU A 260 23.73 -13.28 -20.84
CA GLU A 260 23.97 -12.11 -21.68
C GLU A 260 22.69 -11.31 -22.01
N VAL A 261 21.72 -11.30 -21.09
CA VAL A 261 20.44 -10.56 -21.18
C VAL A 261 20.26 -9.56 -20.02
N PHE A 262 21.37 -9.15 -19.39
CA PHE A 262 21.37 -8.28 -18.22
C PHE A 262 20.79 -6.90 -18.53
N GLU A 263 21.20 -6.29 -19.65
CA GLU A 263 20.71 -4.97 -20.06
C GLU A 263 19.21 -4.98 -20.32
N THR A 264 18.69 -6.00 -21.01
CA THR A 264 17.25 -6.17 -21.26
C THR A 264 16.47 -6.32 -19.95
N LEU A 265 17.02 -7.04 -18.95
CA LEU A 265 16.39 -7.13 -17.64
C LEU A 265 16.36 -5.76 -16.93
N LEU A 266 17.46 -5.01 -16.98
CA LEU A 266 17.53 -3.65 -16.40
C LEU A 266 16.53 -2.70 -17.07
N GLU A 267 16.36 -2.79 -18.39
CA GLU A 267 15.37 -2.02 -19.14
C GLU A 267 13.94 -2.35 -18.69
N HIS A 268 13.60 -3.63 -18.53
CA HIS A 268 12.30 -4.02 -18.01
C HIS A 268 12.07 -3.49 -16.59
N LEU A 269 13.06 -3.58 -15.70
CA LEU A 269 12.96 -3.05 -14.33
C LEU A 269 12.79 -1.52 -14.32
N VAL A 270 13.48 -0.81 -15.21
CA VAL A 270 13.28 0.64 -15.40
C VAL A 270 11.85 0.93 -15.84
N GLY A 271 11.29 0.15 -16.76
CA GLY A 271 9.89 0.27 -17.17
C GLY A 271 8.90 0.09 -16.01
N GLU A 272 9.17 -0.84 -15.09
CA GLU A 272 8.32 -1.04 -13.88
C GLU A 272 8.34 0.18 -12.95
N LEU A 273 9.52 0.79 -12.76
CA LEU A 273 9.67 2.01 -11.96
C LEU A 273 8.94 3.20 -12.60
N GLU A 274 9.03 3.33 -13.93
CA GLU A 274 8.32 4.37 -14.68
C GLU A 274 6.80 4.20 -14.57
N ALA A 275 6.29 2.97 -14.74
CA ALA A 275 4.88 2.67 -14.60
C ALA A 275 4.37 2.96 -13.18
N GLN A 276 5.12 2.57 -12.15
CA GLN A 276 4.80 2.89 -10.75
C GLN A 276 4.73 4.41 -10.54
N ARG A 277 5.73 5.15 -11.03
CA ARG A 277 5.80 6.61 -10.88
C ARG A 277 4.64 7.31 -11.60
N ALA A 278 4.32 6.88 -12.82
CA ALA A 278 3.19 7.41 -13.58
C ALA A 278 1.86 7.15 -12.88
N GLY A 279 1.66 5.96 -12.30
CA GLY A 279 0.47 5.65 -11.50
C GLY A 279 0.31 6.53 -10.27
N LEU A 280 1.41 7.09 -9.75
CA LEU A 280 1.44 8.03 -8.63
C LEU A 280 1.27 9.50 -9.06
N GLU A 281 1.20 9.79 -10.36
CA GLU A 281 0.87 11.12 -10.91
C GLU A 281 -0.64 11.32 -11.12
N ASP A 282 -1.44 10.32 -10.78
CA ASP A 282 -2.90 10.37 -10.89
C ASP A 282 -3.49 11.63 -10.20
N PRO A 283 -4.32 12.43 -10.91
CA PRO A 283 -4.95 13.63 -10.36
C PRO A 283 -5.68 13.41 -9.03
N ARG A 284 -6.16 12.20 -8.72
CA ARG A 284 -6.81 11.89 -7.45
C ARG A 284 -5.89 12.09 -6.23
N TYR A 285 -4.58 12.08 -6.43
CA TYR A 285 -3.59 12.33 -5.38
C TYR A 285 -3.19 13.80 -5.25
N ALA A 286 -3.79 14.73 -6.01
CA ALA A 286 -3.40 16.14 -5.99
C ALA A 286 -3.41 16.74 -4.58
N GLN A 287 -4.41 16.40 -3.76
CA GLN A 287 -4.54 16.86 -2.37
C GLN A 287 -3.52 16.25 -1.40
N ILE A 288 -2.94 15.10 -1.72
CA ILE A 288 -1.93 14.41 -0.90
C ILE A 288 -0.57 14.35 -1.62
N ARG A 289 -0.31 15.30 -2.53
CA ARG A 289 0.93 15.30 -3.32
C ARG A 289 2.19 15.23 -2.45
N SER A 290 2.18 15.87 -1.29
CA SER A 290 3.27 15.83 -0.29
C SER A 290 3.55 14.42 0.26
N LEU A 291 2.58 13.51 0.22
CA LEU A 291 2.73 12.11 0.63
C LEU A 291 3.12 11.19 -0.54
N VAL A 292 2.80 11.56 -1.77
CA VAL A 292 3.10 10.72 -2.94
C VAL A 292 4.46 11.05 -3.55
N GLU A 293 4.91 12.31 -3.41
CA GLU A 293 6.19 12.76 -3.96
C GLU A 293 7.43 12.00 -3.46
N PRO A 294 7.54 11.61 -2.16
CA PRO A 294 8.68 10.81 -1.69
C PRO A 294 8.85 9.49 -2.46
N TRP A 295 7.73 8.82 -2.79
CA TRP A 295 7.74 7.59 -3.57
C TRP A 295 8.17 7.80 -5.01
N ARG A 296 7.66 8.86 -5.65
CA ARG A 296 8.03 9.22 -7.03
C ARG A 296 9.51 9.54 -7.14
N ARG A 297 10.04 10.29 -6.17
CA ARG A 297 11.47 10.59 -6.08
C ARG A 297 12.28 9.33 -5.88
N ARG A 298 11.88 8.44 -4.96
CA ARG A 298 12.61 7.20 -4.72
C ARG A 298 12.64 6.29 -5.95
N ALA A 299 11.53 6.15 -6.67
CA ALA A 299 11.51 5.39 -7.90
C ALA A 299 12.48 5.97 -8.96
N ALA A 300 12.58 7.31 -9.04
CA ALA A 300 13.54 7.97 -9.93
C ALA A 300 15.00 7.80 -9.50
N GLU A 301 15.29 7.83 -8.20
CA GLU A 301 16.62 7.53 -7.65
C GLU A 301 17.05 6.09 -7.98
N MET A 302 16.17 5.12 -7.75
CA MET A 302 16.43 3.71 -8.07
C MET A 302 16.60 3.48 -9.58
N GLN A 303 15.83 4.20 -10.40
CA GLN A 303 15.99 4.19 -11.84
C GLN A 303 17.37 4.71 -12.28
N GLY A 304 17.92 5.71 -11.57
CA GLY A 304 19.28 6.20 -11.77
C GLY A 304 20.32 5.11 -11.51
N VAL A 305 20.16 4.34 -10.43
CA VAL A 305 21.02 3.17 -10.11
C VAL A 305 20.99 2.15 -11.23
N LEU A 306 19.80 1.71 -11.68
CA LEU A 306 19.70 0.70 -12.73
C LEU A 306 20.27 1.17 -14.07
N ARG A 307 20.11 2.46 -14.41
CA ARG A 307 20.71 3.04 -15.63
C ARG A 307 22.24 3.12 -15.56
N ALA A 308 22.79 3.50 -14.41
CA ALA A 308 24.24 3.55 -14.21
C ALA A 308 24.85 2.14 -14.29
N MET A 309 24.19 1.14 -13.70
CA MET A 309 24.60 -0.26 -13.83
C MET A 309 24.62 -0.72 -15.29
N ARG A 310 23.64 -0.30 -16.11
CA ARG A 310 23.61 -0.62 -17.55
C ARG A 310 24.75 0.06 -18.30
N ALA A 311 25.02 1.33 -18.01
CA ALA A 311 26.13 2.05 -18.65
C ALA A 311 27.51 1.47 -18.30
N ALA A 312 27.64 0.79 -17.16
CA ALA A 312 28.87 0.11 -16.76
C ALA A 312 29.06 -1.28 -17.41
N THR A 313 28.04 -1.81 -18.12
CA THR A 313 28.16 -3.06 -18.89
C THR A 313 28.50 -2.85 -20.37
N GLU A 314 28.43 -1.61 -20.85
CA GLU A 314 28.86 -1.17 -22.20
C GLU A 314 30.40 -0.99 -22.27
#